data_AF-A0A090I1P8-F1
#
_entry.id   AF-A0A090I1P8-F1
#
_cell.length_a   1.000
_cell.length_b   1.000
_cell.length_c   1.000
_cell.angle_alpha   90.00
_cell.angle_beta   90.00
_cell.angle_gamma   90.00
#
_symmetry.space_group_name_H-M   'P 1'
#
loop_
_entity.id
_entity.type
_entity.pdbx_description
1 polymer ?
#
loop_
_entity_poly.entity_id
_entity_poly.type
_entity_poly.pdbx_seq_one_letter_code
_entity_poly.pdbx_strand_id
1 'polypeptide(L)'
;MTSPIAHALTRLSECNQNQIEIGPHAKDRMEDRNINENLIYDYLVKKDVSGILQQRKNRFKLFYKQDDSRINHDLIIIIDFENSKEKDIKVVTTYEQSVKVRER
;
A
#
# COMPACT_ATOMS: atom_id res chain seq x y z
N MET A 1 20.19 -14.17 6.83
CA MET A 1 18.88 -13.70 7.31
C MET A 1 18.30 -12.80 6.23
N THR A 2 17.19 -13.18 5.61
CA THR A 2 16.54 -12.38 4.58
C THR A 2 15.95 -11.13 5.22
N SER A 3 16.18 -9.95 4.64
CA SER A 3 15.63 -8.69 5.17
C SER A 3 14.10 -8.77 5.21
N PRO A 4 13.42 -8.29 6.28
CA PRO A 4 11.95 -8.27 6.36
C PRO A 4 11.32 -7.51 5.19
N ILE A 5 12.03 -6.52 4.65
CA ILE A 5 11.63 -5.78 3.45
C ILE A 5 11.66 -6.67 2.20
N ALA A 6 12.72 -7.47 2.02
CA ALA A 6 12.85 -8.36 0.86
C ALA A 6 11.74 -9.42 0.86
N HIS A 7 11.43 -9.99 2.04
CA HIS A 7 10.32 -10.92 2.19
C HIS A 7 8.97 -10.28 1.86
N ALA A 8 8.74 -9.04 2.31
CA ALA A 8 7.51 -8.30 2.01
C ALA A 8 7.34 -8.03 0.50
N LEU A 9 8.42 -7.65 -0.20
CA LEU A 9 8.39 -7.42 -1.64
C LEU A 9 8.10 -8.71 -2.41
N THR A 10 8.76 -9.82 -2.07
CA THR A 10 8.46 -11.13 -2.67
C THR A 10 6.99 -11.51 -2.47
N ARG A 11 6.46 -11.31 -1.25
CA ARG A 11 5.06 -11.58 -0.95
C ARG A 11 4.09 -10.72 -1.76
N LEU A 12 4.40 -9.44 -1.95
CA LEU A 12 3.60 -8.54 -2.79
C LEU A 12 3.60 -8.98 -4.25
N SER A 13 4.76 -9.40 -4.79
CA SER A 13 4.86 -9.89 -6.18
C SER A 13 4.11 -11.20 -6.43
N GLU A 14 3.89 -12.03 -5.41
CA GLU A 14 3.14 -13.28 -5.48
C GLU A 14 1.66 -13.12 -5.08
N CYS A 15 1.26 -11.93 -4.63
CA CYS A 15 -0.06 -11.69 -4.08
C CYS A 15 -1.14 -11.55 -5.16
N ASN A 16 -2.31 -12.12 -4.90
CA ASN A 16 -3.51 -11.89 -5.69
C ASN A 16 -4.54 -11.04 -4.94
N GLN A 17 -5.42 -10.38 -5.69
CA GLN A 17 -6.51 -9.56 -5.14
C GLN A 17 -7.35 -10.29 -4.06
N ASN A 18 -7.55 -11.59 -4.22
CA ASN A 18 -8.31 -12.40 -3.27
C ASN A 18 -7.64 -12.53 -1.90
N GLN A 19 -6.32 -12.36 -1.81
CA GLN A 19 -5.54 -12.42 -0.56
C GLN A 19 -5.45 -11.06 0.14
N ILE A 20 -5.99 -10.01 -0.49
CA ILE A 20 -6.03 -8.66 0.05
C ILE A 20 -7.37 -8.44 0.75
N GLU A 21 -7.31 -7.90 1.95
CA GLU A 21 -8.46 -7.42 2.70
C GLU A 21 -8.30 -5.93 2.96
N ILE A 22 -9.28 -5.13 2.54
CA ILE A 22 -9.31 -3.70 2.86
C ILE A 22 -10.13 -3.52 4.13
N GLY A 23 -9.44 -3.14 5.21
CA GLY A 23 -10.08 -2.96 6.52
C GLY A 23 -11.12 -1.84 6.51
N PRO A 24 -12.08 -1.86 7.45
CA PRO A 24 -13.16 -0.87 7.49
C PRO A 24 -12.65 0.57 7.63
N HIS A 25 -11.58 0.78 8.41
CA HIS A 25 -10.95 2.09 8.52
C HIS A 25 -10.31 2.58 7.21
N ALA A 26 -9.75 1.67 6.41
CA ALA A 26 -9.21 2.03 5.11
C ALA A 26 -10.34 2.43 4.15
N LYS A 27 -11.46 1.68 4.13
CA LYS A 27 -12.62 2.01 3.29
C LYS A 27 -13.20 3.38 3.60
N ASP A 28 -13.37 3.71 4.89
CA ASP A 28 -13.84 5.02 5.34
C ASP A 28 -12.93 6.17 4.84
N ARG A 29 -11.61 5.99 4.97
CA ARG A 29 -10.63 6.97 4.48
C ARG A 29 -10.61 7.06 2.96
N MET A 30 -10.86 5.97 2.26
CA MET A 30 -10.94 5.94 0.81
C MET A 30 -12.16 6.69 0.30
N GLU A 31 -13.31 6.52 0.96
CA GLU A 31 -14.53 7.26 0.65
C GLU A 31 -14.35 8.77 0.85
N ASP A 32 -13.82 9.18 2.01
CA ASP A 32 -13.50 10.60 2.33
C ASP A 32 -12.56 11.26 1.30
N ARG A 33 -11.67 10.46 0.69
CA ARG A 33 -10.64 10.92 -0.26
C ARG A 33 -10.98 10.60 -1.72
N ASN A 34 -12.16 10.03 -1.99
CA ASN A 34 -12.57 9.59 -3.32
C ASN A 34 -11.56 8.64 -4.00
N ILE A 35 -10.93 7.76 -3.22
CA ILE A 35 -10.00 6.74 -3.70
C ILE A 35 -10.78 5.46 -4.01
N ASN A 36 -10.68 4.98 -5.25
CA ASN A 36 -11.39 3.78 -5.69
C ASN A 36 -10.75 2.50 -5.13
N GLU A 37 -11.56 1.55 -4.67
CA GLU A 37 -11.09 0.24 -4.19
C GLU A 37 -10.29 -0.53 -5.26
N ASN A 38 -10.74 -0.49 -6.51
CA ASN A 38 -10.05 -1.11 -7.63
C ASN A 38 -8.67 -0.51 -7.88
N LEU A 39 -8.49 0.78 -7.57
CA LEU A 39 -7.19 1.44 -7.68
C LEU A 39 -6.20 0.81 -6.69
N ILE A 40 -6.63 0.55 -5.45
CA ILE A 40 -5.78 -0.04 -4.41
C ILE A 40 -5.34 -1.44 -4.79
N TYR A 41 -6.24 -2.26 -5.33
CA TYR A 41 -5.87 -3.59 -5.83
C TYR A 41 -4.91 -3.50 -7.01
N ASP A 42 -5.11 -2.57 -7.94
CA ASP A 42 -4.20 -2.36 -9.07
C ASP A 42 -2.79 -1.98 -8.59
N TYR A 43 -2.69 -1.06 -7.63
CA TYR A 43 -1.40 -0.69 -7.04
C TYR A 43 -0.71 -1.84 -6.33
N LEU A 44 -1.44 -2.64 -5.56
CA LEU A 44 -0.87 -3.74 -4.78
C LEU A 44 -0.48 -4.96 -5.63
N VAL A 45 -1.18 -5.20 -6.74
CA VAL A 45 -1.02 -6.42 -7.57
C VAL A 45 -0.23 -6.16 -8.84
N LYS A 46 -0.42 -5.00 -9.48
CA LYS A 46 0.13 -4.73 -10.83
C LYS A 46 1.25 -3.70 -10.87
N LYS A 47 1.28 -2.76 -9.93
CA LYS A 47 2.30 -1.70 -9.91
C LYS A 47 3.48 -2.10 -9.05
N ASP A 48 4.68 -1.75 -9.52
CA ASP A 48 5.88 -1.84 -8.73
C ASP A 48 5.86 -0.85 -7.56
N VAL A 49 6.19 -1.37 -6.38
CA VAL A 49 6.36 -0.58 -5.17
C VAL A 49 7.58 0.33 -5.36
N SER A 50 7.34 1.64 -5.41
CA SER A 50 8.41 2.64 -5.58
C SER A 50 9.28 2.79 -4.33
N GLY A 51 8.73 2.46 -3.17
CA GLY A 51 9.46 2.43 -1.91
C GLY A 51 8.70 1.66 -0.84
N ILE A 52 9.41 1.09 0.12
CA ILE A 52 8.83 0.33 1.22
C ILE A 52 9.57 0.65 2.52
N LEU A 53 8.81 0.90 3.58
CA LEU A 53 9.33 1.19 4.90
C LEU A 53 8.61 0.31 5.93
N GLN A 54 9.38 -0.47 6.69
CA GLN A 54 8.85 -1.23 7.81
C GLN A 54 8.54 -0.27 8.98
N GLN A 55 7.29 -0.24 9.43
CA GLN A 55 6.89 0.55 10.62
C GLN A 55 6.86 -0.29 11.89
N ARG A 56 6.43 -1.56 11.77
CA ARG A 56 6.38 -2.55 12.87
C ARG A 56 6.72 -3.92 12.30
N LYS A 57 6.77 -4.94 13.17
CA LYS A 57 7.13 -6.32 12.81
C LYS A 57 6.44 -6.81 11.52
N ASN A 58 5.13 -6.57 11.38
CA ASN A 58 4.33 -6.97 10.21
C ASN A 58 3.73 -5.80 9.43
N ARG A 59 3.99 -4.56 9.85
CA ARG A 59 3.38 -3.36 9.24
C ARG A 59 4.35 -2.67 8.31
N PHE A 60 3.93 -2.47 7.08
CA PHE A 60 4.73 -1.85 6.03
C PHE A 60 3.99 -0.66 5.43
N LYS A 61 4.74 0.41 5.19
CA LYS A 61 4.29 1.58 4.45
C LYS A 61 4.85 1.46 3.04
N LEU A 62 3.96 1.33 2.06
CA LEU A 62 4.29 1.26 0.65
C LEU A 62 4.12 2.65 0.03
N PHE A 63 5.02 2.98 -0.88
CA PHE A 63 5.02 4.23 -1.64
C PHE A 63 4.87 3.87 -3.11
N TYR A 64 3.91 4.52 -3.77
CA TYR A 64 3.67 4.38 -5.19
C TYR A 64 3.69 5.74 -5.85
N LYS A 65 4.41 5.84 -6.96
CA LYS A 65 4.31 7.00 -7.84
C LYS A 65 3.02 6.89 -8.65
N GLN A 66 2.21 7.95 -8.63
CA GLN A 66 1.09 8.06 -9.56
C GLN A 66 1.61 8.65 -10.88
N ASP A 67 1.43 7.91 -11.99
CA ASP A 67 1.86 8.33 -13.33
C ASP A 67 0.99 9.46 -13.92
N ASP A 68 -0.16 9.78 -13.30
CA ASP A 68 -1.10 10.75 -13.85
C ASP A 68 -0.72 12.19 -13.48
N SER A 69 -0.25 12.94 -14.50
CA SER A 69 0.39 14.25 -14.43
C SER A 69 -0.43 15.40 -13.80
N ARG A 70 -1.61 15.12 -13.22
CA ARG A 70 -2.42 16.11 -12.49
C ARG A 70 -2.24 16.06 -10.98
N ILE A 71 -1.72 14.96 -10.44
CA ILE A 71 -1.61 14.76 -9.00
C ILE A 71 -0.13 14.51 -8.67
N ASN A 72 0.57 15.53 -8.20
CA ASN A 72 1.96 15.45 -7.71
C ASN A 72 2.03 14.76 -6.33
N HIS A 73 1.31 13.65 -6.14
CA HIS A 73 1.23 12.97 -4.86
C HIS A 73 1.68 11.53 -5.00
N ASP A 74 2.54 11.10 -4.07
CA ASP A 74 2.84 9.69 -3.92
C ASP A 74 1.66 9.05 -3.19
N LEU A 75 1.07 8.00 -3.77
CA LEU A 75 0.07 7.21 -3.08
C LEU A 75 0.78 6.34 -2.03
N ILE A 76 0.32 6.46 -0.80
CA ILE A 76 0.77 5.61 0.28
C ILE A 76 -0.32 4.64 0.66
N ILE A 77 0.11 3.38 0.77
CA ILE A 77 -0.71 2.28 1.25
C ILE A 77 -0.01 1.69 2.47
N ILE A 78 -0.69 1.69 3.61
CA ILE A 78 -0.20 1.00 4.80
C ILE A 78 -0.85 -0.37 4.85
N ILE A 79 -0.01 -1.40 4.88
CA ILE A 79 -0.44 -2.79 4.97
C ILE A 79 0.11 -3.47 6.22
N ASP A 80 -0.64 -4.44 6.73
CA ASP A 80 -0.16 -5.45 7.66
C ASP A 80 -0.17 -6.81 6.96
N PHE A 81 0.92 -7.57 7.09
CA PHE A 81 0.92 -8.99 6.72
C PHE A 81 0.33 -9.81 7.86
N GLU A 82 -0.76 -10.51 7.56
CA GLU A 82 -1.42 -11.44 8.48
C GLU A 82 -0.99 -12.86 8.12
N ASN A 83 -0.80 -13.72 9.12
CA ASN A 83 -0.31 -15.08 8.91
C ASN A 83 -1.42 -16.07 8.48
N SER A 84 -2.50 -15.55 7.90
CA SER A 84 -3.71 -16.29 7.55
C SER A 84 -3.64 -16.82 6.12
N LYS A 85 -4.09 -18.06 5.92
CA LYS A 85 -4.00 -18.74 4.61
C LYS A 85 -4.90 -18.14 3.52
N GLU A 86 -6.00 -17.48 3.91
CA GLU A 86 -6.99 -16.94 2.96
C GLU A 86 -6.80 -15.44 2.68
N LYS A 87 -6.38 -14.67 3.69
CA LYS A 87 -6.08 -13.24 3.61
C LYS A 87 -4.70 -13.00 4.23
N ASP A 88 -3.73 -12.70 3.36
CA ASP A 88 -2.31 -12.54 3.73
C ASP A 88 -1.96 -11.06 3.92
N ILE A 89 -2.71 -10.16 3.27
CA ILE A 89 -2.44 -8.71 3.29
C ILE A 89 -3.69 -7.94 3.73
N LYS A 90 -3.54 -7.17 4.80
CA LYS A 90 -4.59 -6.26 5.27
C LYS A 90 -4.21 -4.81 4.98
N VAL A 91 -5.03 -4.10 4.23
CA VAL A 91 -4.88 -2.64 4.04
C VAL A 91 -5.45 -1.94 5.26
N VAL A 92 -4.58 -1.24 5.99
CA VAL A 92 -4.90 -0.53 7.23
C VAL A 92 -5.43 0.87 6.93
N THR A 93 -4.79 1.58 5.99
CA THR A 93 -5.19 2.91 5.56
C THR A 93 -4.47 3.29 4.26
N THR A 94 -5.03 4.26 3.54
CA THR A 94 -4.48 4.80 2.30
C THR A 94 -4.54 6.32 2.35
N TYR A 95 -3.49 6.97 1.85
CA TYR A 95 -3.48 8.42 1.72
C TYR A 95 -2.52 8.87 0.62
N GLU A 96 -2.88 9.94 -0.05
CA GLU A 96 -1.99 10.66 -0.93
C GLU A 96 -1.07 11.53 -0.07
N GLN A 97 0.25 11.36 -0.21
CA GLN A 97 1.20 12.28 0.36
C GLN A 97 1.49 13.34 -0.69
N SER A 98 0.96 14.54 -0.45
CA SER A 98 1.44 15.71 -1.15
C SER A 98 2.92 15.86 -0.88
N VAL A 99 3.71 15.89 -1.94
CA VAL A 99 5.12 16.29 -1.86
C VAL A 99 5.10 17.75 -1.44
N LYS A 100 5.02 18.01 -0.12
CA LYS A 100 5.43 19.29 0.42
C LYS A 100 6.90 19.39 0.06
N VAL A 101 7.17 20.15 -1.00
CA VAL A 101 8.49 20.70 -1.27
C VAL A 101 8.97 21.20 0.10
N ARG A 102 10.02 20.57 0.65
CA ARG A 102 10.75 21.18 1.75
C ARG A 102 11.35 22.43 1.13
N GLU A 103 10.68 23.58 1.30
CA GLU A 103 11.36 24.86 1.19
C GLU A 103 12.53 24.78 2.16
N ARG A 104 13.73 24.74 1.58
CA ARG A 104 15.00 24.75 2.31
C ARG A 104 15.30 26.18 2.75
#